data_AF-A0AAU6AK63-F1
#
_entry.id   AF-A0AAU6AK63-F1
#
_cell.length_a   1.000
_cell.length_b   1.000
_cell.length_c   1.000
_cell.angle_alpha   90.00
_cell.angle_beta   90.00
_cell.angle_gamma   90.00
#
_symmetry.space_group_name_H-M   'P 1'
#
loop_
_entity.id
_entity.type
_entity.pdbx_description
1 polymer ?
#
loop_
_entity_poly.entity_id
_entity_poly.type
_entity_poly.pdbx_seq_one_letter_code
_entity_poly.pdbx_strand_id
1 'polypeptide(L)' 'MNISTRSPTARSYPTKASPKPDPPPPPLRARQVCEAMDMEIAPNNINNTRLKFKRLTEHGILAETEQGLFTQPQPQQ' A
#
# COMPACT_ATOMS: atom_id res chain seq x y z
N MET A 1 -31.61 53.35 -16.97
CA MET A 1 -30.95 52.57 -15.90
C MET A 1 -30.35 51.33 -16.56
N ASN A 2 -29.03 51.25 -16.70
CA ASN A 2 -28.30 50.18 -17.39
C ASN A 2 -27.48 49.38 -16.37
N ILE A 3 -27.95 48.19 -16.00
CA ILE A 3 -27.20 47.28 -15.13
C ILE A 3 -26.13 46.55 -15.96
N SER A 4 -24.90 47.09 -15.93
CA SER A 4 -23.74 46.42 -16.53
C SER A 4 -23.33 45.25 -15.65
N THR A 5 -23.70 44.04 -16.06
CA THR A 5 -23.27 42.79 -15.42
C THR A 5 -21.83 42.48 -15.82
N ARG A 6 -20.88 42.86 -14.97
CA ARG A 6 -19.51 42.32 -15.06
C ARG A 6 -19.48 40.93 -14.46
N SER A 7 -19.36 39.91 -15.31
CA SER A 7 -19.11 38.53 -14.90
C SER A 7 -17.78 38.41 -14.14
N PRO A 8 -17.69 37.65 -13.04
CA PRO A 8 -16.41 37.41 -12.38
C PRO A 8 -15.61 36.39 -13.19
N THR A 9 -14.44 36.81 -13.68
CA THR A 9 -13.46 35.90 -14.30
C THR A 9 -12.99 34.91 -13.24
N ALA A 10 -13.32 33.63 -13.44
CA ALA A 10 -12.86 32.54 -12.59
C ALA A 10 -11.32 32.48 -12.61
N ARG A 11 -10.71 32.61 -11.43
CA ARG A 11 -9.26 32.44 -11.25
C ARG A 11 -8.97 30.95 -11.39
N SER A 12 -8.50 30.52 -12.57
CA SER A 12 -8.06 29.14 -12.79
C SER A 12 -6.76 28.90 -12.00
N TYR A 13 -6.82 28.16 -10.91
CA TYR A 13 -5.61 27.65 -10.28
C TYR A 13 -5.01 26.59 -11.21
N PRO A 14 -3.69 26.63 -11.50
CA PRO A 14 -3.05 25.53 -12.20
C PRO A 14 -3.20 24.28 -11.33
N THR A 15 -3.89 23.27 -11.84
CA THR A 15 -3.95 21.96 -11.20
C THR A 15 -2.52 21.43 -11.13
N LYS A 16 -1.90 21.48 -9.96
CA LYS A 16 -0.64 20.76 -9.73
C LYS A 16 -0.93 19.29 -10.01
N ALA A 17 -0.28 18.74 -11.04
CA ALA A 17 -0.33 17.31 -11.31
C ALA A 17 -0.01 16.57 -10.00
N SER A 18 -0.93 15.69 -9.57
CA SER A 18 -0.74 14.88 -8.38
C SER A 18 0.61 14.14 -8.48
N PRO A 19 1.42 14.09 -7.41
CA PRO A 19 2.62 13.29 -7.42
C PRO A 19 2.26 11.85 -7.77
N LYS A 20 2.98 11.27 -8.73
CA LYS A 20 2.82 9.86 -9.09
C LYS A 20 3.07 9.04 -7.81
N PRO A 21 2.18 8.11 -7.43
CA PRO A 21 2.40 7.30 -6.23
C PRO A 21 3.71 6.54 -6.36
N ASP A 22 4.44 6.44 -5.25
CA ASP A 22 5.61 5.58 -5.17
C ASP A 22 5.22 4.14 -5.57
N PRO A 23 6.13 3.39 -6.21
CA PRO A 23 5.86 1.99 -6.50
C PRO A 23 5.54 1.23 -5.20
N PRO A 24 4.64 0.25 -5.25
CA PRO A 24 4.32 -0.55 -4.07
C PRO A 24 5.58 -1.24 -3.54
N PRO A 25 5.70 -1.41 -2.21
CA PRO A 25 6.83 -2.12 -1.63
C PRO A 25 6.94 -3.54 -2.20
N PRO A 26 8.16 -4.06 -2.37
CA PRO A 26 8.36 -5.40 -2.89
C PRO A 26 7.76 -6.46 -1.94
N PRO A 27 7.25 -7.58 -2.46
CA PRO A 27 6.77 -8.68 -1.62
C PRO A 27 7.90 -9.22 -0.72
N LEU A 28 7.55 -9.60 0.52
CA LEU A 28 8.47 -10.08 1.53
C LEU A 28 8.20 -11.55 1.88
N ARG A 29 9.29 -12.31 2.04
CA ARG A 29 9.25 -13.66 2.62
C ARG A 29 9.17 -13.59 4.14
N ALA A 30 8.59 -14.60 4.77
CA ALA A 30 8.50 -14.68 6.25
C ALA A 30 9.85 -14.51 6.96
N ARG A 31 10.95 -15.01 6.38
CA ARG A 31 12.32 -14.79 6.90
C ARG A 31 12.70 -13.32 6.93
N GLN A 32 12.43 -12.58 5.85
CA GLN A 32 12.77 -11.15 5.75
C GLN A 32 11.95 -10.31 6.73
N VAL A 33 10.70 -10.72 7.01
CA VAL A 33 9.89 -10.10 8.06
C VAL A 33 10.50 -10.34 9.43
N CYS A 34 10.95 -11.56 9.73
CA CYS A 34 11.66 -11.82 10.99
C CYS A 34 12.93 -10.95 11.11
N GLU A 35 13.70 -10.79 10.03
CA GLU A 35 14.88 -9.91 10.01
C GLU A 35 14.50 -8.45 10.27
N ALA A 36 13.47 -7.92 9.60
CA ALA A 36 13.03 -6.53 9.74
C ALA A 36 12.43 -6.21 11.12
N MET A 37 11.92 -7.23 11.83
CA MET A 37 11.35 -7.12 13.16
C MET A 37 12.36 -7.45 14.27
N ASP A 38 13.65 -7.64 13.92
CA ASP A 38 14.73 -8.05 14.83
C ASP A 38 14.39 -9.34 15.61
N MET A 39 13.67 -10.26 14.98
CA MET A 39 13.36 -11.57 15.53
C MET A 39 14.47 -12.58 15.19
N GLU A 40 14.70 -13.55 16.06
CA GLU A 40 15.61 -14.66 15.77
C GLU A 40 15.17 -15.42 14.51
N ILE A 41 16.12 -15.63 13.59
CA ILE A 41 15.91 -16.37 12.32
C ILE A 41 15.99 -17.88 12.56
N ALA A 42 15.08 -18.38 13.40
CA ALA A 42 14.91 -19.80 13.69
C ALA A 42 13.77 -20.40 12.84
N PRO A 43 13.83 -21.70 12.45
CA PRO A 43 12.77 -22.35 11.67
C PRO A 43 11.37 -22.20 12.28
N ASN A 44 11.27 -22.29 13.61
CA ASN A 44 10.00 -22.12 14.33
C ASN A 44 9.41 -20.71 14.14
N ASN A 45 10.25 -19.67 14.23
CA ASN A 45 9.80 -18.28 14.09
C ASN A 45 9.35 -17.98 12.66
N ILE A 46 10.09 -18.48 11.66
CA ILE A 46 9.72 -18.33 10.25
C ILE A 46 8.38 -19.02 9.97
N ASN A 47 8.19 -20.25 10.47
CA ASN A 47 6.95 -21.01 10.28
C ASN A 47 5.75 -20.35 10.95
N ASN A 48 5.90 -19.89 12.19
CA ASN A 48 4.86 -19.17 12.91
C ASN A 48 4.51 -17.84 12.23
N THR A 49 5.51 -17.12 11.73
CA THR A 49 5.29 -15.88 10.95
C THR A 49 4.53 -16.18 9.66
N ARG A 50 4.92 -17.22 8.92
CA ARG A 50 4.19 -17.65 7.71
C ARG A 50 2.72 -18.01 8.02
N LEU A 51 2.47 -18.72 9.12
CA LEU A 51 1.12 -19.09 9.53
C LEU A 51 0.26 -17.87 9.88
N LYS A 52 0.82 -16.90 10.61
CA LYS A 52 0.15 -15.63 10.93
C LYS A 52 -0.17 -14.84 9.66
N PHE A 53 0.79 -14.74 8.75
CA PHE A 53 0.62 -13.99 7.51
C PHE A 53 -0.42 -14.63 6.61
N LYS A 54 -0.48 -15.96 6.53
CA LYS A 54 -1.54 -16.67 5.82
C LYS A 54 -2.93 -16.31 6.34
N ARG A 55 -3.11 -16.20 7.67
CA ARG A 55 -4.39 -15.74 8.26
C ARG A 55 -4.71 -14.30 7.88
N LEU A 56 -3.71 -13.41 7.86
CA LEU A 56 -3.91 -12.03 7.40
C LEU A 56 -4.29 -11.96 5.91
N THR A 57 -3.77 -12.88 5.09
CA THR A 57 -4.19 -13.04 3.69
C THR A 57 -5.65 -13.49 3.58
N GLU A 58 -6.08 -14.46 4.39
CA GLU A 58 -7.48 -14.90 4.45
C GLU A 58 -8.43 -13.76 4.86
N HIS A 59 -7.95 -12.79 5.62
CA HIS A 59 -8.67 -11.57 5.99
C HIS A 59 -8.53 -10.40 5.00
N GLY A 60 -7.78 -10.57 3.90
CA GLY A 60 -7.57 -9.53 2.88
C GLY A 60 -6.68 -8.37 3.33
N ILE A 61 -5.95 -8.51 4.44
CA ILE A 61 -5.01 -7.50 4.94
C ILE A 61 -3.67 -7.58 4.20
N LEU A 62 -3.28 -8.80 3.81
CA LEU A 62 -2.11 -9.08 2.98
C LEU A 62 -2.55 -9.82 1.71
N ALA A 63 -1.72 -9.76 0.67
CA ALA A 63 -1.84 -10.60 -0.51
C ALA A 63 -0.67 -11.59 -0.55
N GLU A 64 -0.94 -12.88 -0.80
CA GLU A 64 0.09 -13.88 -1.05
C GLU A 64 0.26 -14.05 -2.56
N THR A 65 1.34 -13.53 -3.13
CA THR A 65 1.59 -13.58 -4.59
C THR A 65 2.14 -14.93 -5.02
N GLU A 66 2.94 -15.56 -4.15
CA GLU A 66 3.49 -16.91 -4.29
C GLU A 66 3.53 -17.55 -2.90
N GLN A 67 3.65 -18.87 -2.83
CA GLN A 67 3.69 -19.58 -1.56
C GLN A 67 4.80 -19.01 -0.63
N GLY A 68 4.39 -18.39 0.47
CA GLY A 68 5.25 -17.77 1.47
C GLY A 68 5.83 -16.41 1.10
N LEU A 69 5.31 -15.75 0.06
CA LEU A 69 5.69 -14.41 -0.39
C LEU A 69 4.48 -13.47 -0.26
N PHE A 70 4.59 -12.46 0.60
CA PHE A 70 3.46 -11.62 1.01
C PHE A 70 3.70 -10.16 0.64
N THR A 71 2.66 -9.48 0.17
CA THR A 71 2.69 -8.06 -0.18
C THR A 71 1.46 -7.34 0.34
N GLN A 72 1.49 -6.02 0.31
CA GLN A 72 0.32 -5.21 0.58
C GLN A 72 -0.73 -5.44 -0.53
N PRO A 73 -2.00 -5.67 -0.19
CA PRO A 73 -3.05 -5.76 -1.19
C PRO A 73 -3.09 -4.44 -1.97
N GLN A 74 -3.04 -4.53 -3.30
CA GLN A 74 -3.24 -3.37 -4.16
C GLN A 74 -4.64 -2.80 -3.86
N PRO A 75 -4.78 -1.48 -3.67
CA PRO A 75 -6.10 -0.87 -3.59
C PRO A 75 -6.83 -1.21 -4.89
N GLN A 76 -7.90 -2.01 -4.79
CA GLN A 76 -8.79 -2.26 -5.92
C GLN A 76 -9.39 -0.91 -6.28
N GLN A 77 -9.04 -0.40 -7.46
CA GLN A 77 -9.62 0.83 -8.02
C GLN A 77 -11.12 0.67 -8.25
#